data_AF-A0A3B9CWD0-F1
#
_entry.id   AF-A0A3B9CWD0-F1
#
_cell.length_a   1.000
_cell.length_b   1.000
_cell.length_c   1.000
_cell.angle_alpha   90.00
_cell.angle_beta   90.00
_cell.angle_gamma   90.00
#
_symmetry.space_group_name_H-M   'P 1'
#
loop_
_entity.id
_entity.type
_entity.pdbx_description
1 polymer ?
#
loop_
_entity_poly.entity_id
_entity_poly.type
_entity_poly.pdbx_seq_one_letter_code
_entity_poly.pdbx_strand_id
1 'polypeptide(L)'
;LVDEYQDTNLAQYRIVHALSQHCPNVCVTGDPDQSIYGWRGARPGNILQFEQDFPQTRIVSLDQNFRSTGSIVACAERLISHNQRRHRNPLFTHNPEGSPPGLTVVSNAEAEAELLASQIAA
;
A
#
# COMPACT_ATOMS: atom_id res chain seq x y z
N LEU A 1 4.35 -16.58 -7.52
CA LEU A 1 4.26 -15.12 -7.28
C LEU A 1 2.92 -14.84 -6.62
N VAL A 2 2.91 -14.07 -5.54
CA VAL A 2 1.68 -13.60 -4.87
C VAL A 2 1.75 -12.08 -4.77
N ASP A 3 0.74 -11.41 -5.31
CA ASP A 3 0.59 -9.95 -5.23
C ASP A 3 -0.36 -9.58 -4.10
N GLU A 4 -0.32 -8.32 -3.65
CA GLU A 4 -1.14 -7.78 -2.55
C GLU A 4 -1.05 -8.61 -1.26
N TYR A 5 0.17 -9.08 -0.92
CA TYR A 5 0.37 -10.05 0.14
C TYR A 5 0.01 -9.54 1.54
N GLN A 6 0.04 -8.21 1.75
CA GLN A 6 -0.38 -7.56 2.99
C GLN A 6 -1.84 -7.86 3.36
N ASP A 7 -2.69 -8.14 2.36
CA ASP A 7 -4.12 -8.35 2.56
C ASP A 7 -4.52 -9.83 2.65
N THR A 8 -3.54 -10.71 2.76
CA THR A 8 -3.80 -12.15 2.93
C THR A 8 -4.31 -12.47 4.33
N ASN A 9 -5.28 -13.38 4.41
CA ASN A 9 -5.74 -13.96 5.67
C ASN A 9 -4.94 -15.25 6.01
N LEU A 10 -5.21 -15.82 7.19
CA LEU A 10 -4.50 -17.01 7.67
C LEU A 10 -4.65 -18.22 6.73
N ALA A 11 -5.83 -18.41 6.12
CA ALA A 11 -6.06 -19.54 5.22
C ALA A 11 -5.24 -19.39 3.92
N GLN A 12 -5.24 -18.20 3.33
CA GLN A 12 -4.44 -17.88 2.13
C GLN A 12 -2.95 -18.04 2.41
N TYR A 13 -2.46 -17.52 3.53
CA TYR A 13 -1.09 -17.72 3.98
C TYR A 13 -0.73 -19.21 4.06
N ARG A 14 -1.58 -20.03 4.70
CA ARG A 14 -1.33 -21.47 4.85
C ARG A 14 -1.27 -22.21 3.51
N ILE A 15 -2.11 -21.81 2.55
CA ILE A 15 -2.08 -22.36 1.19
C ILE A 15 -0.74 -22.04 0.51
N VAL A 16 -0.31 -20.78 0.55
CA VAL A 16 0.97 -20.35 -0.02
C VAL A 16 2.13 -21.11 0.63
N HIS A 17 2.14 -21.19 1.96
CA HIS A 17 3.16 -21.93 2.71
C HIS A 17 3.20 -23.40 2.29
N ALA A 18 2.06 -24.10 2.27
CA ALA A 18 1.98 -25.51 1.88
C ALA A 18 2.48 -25.76 0.45
N LEU A 19 2.12 -24.89 -0.51
CA LEU A 19 2.58 -24.99 -1.90
C LEU A 19 4.10 -24.81 -2.04
N SER A 20 4.74 -24.11 -1.10
CA SER A 20 6.17 -23.78 -1.14
C SER A 20 7.07 -24.74 -0.34
N GLN A 21 6.51 -25.72 0.40
CA GLN A 21 7.29 -26.56 1.33
C GLN A 21 8.37 -27.42 0.66
N HIS A 22 8.10 -27.99 -0.52
CA HIS A 22 9.05 -28.86 -1.23
C HIS A 22 9.91 -28.10 -2.24
N CYS A 23 9.42 -26.95 -2.70
CA CYS A 23 10.10 -26.07 -3.63
C CYS A 23 9.92 -24.63 -3.13
N PRO A 24 10.86 -24.10 -2.33
CA PRO A 24 10.75 -22.78 -1.71
C PRO A 24 11.03 -21.64 -2.71
N ASN A 25 10.42 -21.72 -3.89
CA ASN A 25 10.48 -20.71 -4.95
C ASN A 25 9.24 -19.83 -4.89
N VAL A 26 9.05 -19.17 -3.75
CA VAL A 26 7.96 -18.23 -3.52
C VAL A 26 8.50 -16.80 -3.61
N CYS A 27 7.78 -15.97 -4.35
CA CYS A 27 8.00 -14.53 -4.41
C CYS A 27 6.67 -13.88 -4.04
N VAL A 28 6.72 -12.97 -3.07
CA VAL A 28 5.58 -12.17 -2.64
C VAL A 28 5.91 -10.70 -2.80
N THR A 29 4.92 -9.89 -3.12
CA THR A 29 5.00 -8.43 -3.15
C THR A 29 3.83 -7.85 -2.38
N GLY A 30 4.04 -6.69 -1.79
CA GLY A 30 3.02 -6.00 -1.02
C GLY A 30 3.60 -4.85 -0.21
N ASP A 31 2.71 -4.00 0.28
CA ASP A 31 3.03 -2.85 1.11
C ASP A 31 2.19 -2.92 2.40
N PRO A 32 2.80 -3.13 3.58
CA PRO A 32 2.06 -3.16 4.84
C PRO A 32 1.22 -1.91 5.11
N ASP A 33 1.63 -0.74 4.60
CA ASP A 33 0.91 0.53 4.78
C ASP A 33 -0.36 0.61 3.90
N GLN A 34 -0.52 -0.30 2.93
CA GLN A 34 -1.69 -0.39 2.04
C GLN A 34 -2.67 -1.50 2.45
N SER A 35 -2.50 -2.15 3.61
CA SER A 35 -3.48 -3.15 4.04
C SER A 35 -4.78 -2.51 4.54
N ILE A 36 -5.86 -2.78 3.82
CA ILE A 36 -7.19 -2.22 4.11
C ILE A 36 -8.26 -3.30 4.34
N TYR A 37 -7.94 -4.59 4.14
CA TYR A 37 -8.89 -5.69 4.30
C TYR A 37 -8.93 -6.31 5.71
N GLY A 38 -8.52 -5.56 6.75
CA GLY A 38 -8.52 -6.04 8.13
C GLY A 38 -9.88 -6.58 8.60
N TRP A 39 -10.98 -5.96 8.15
CA TRP A 39 -12.36 -6.40 8.43
C TRP A 39 -12.68 -7.79 7.86
N ARG A 40 -11.95 -8.23 6.83
CA ARG A 40 -12.08 -9.54 6.19
C ARG A 40 -11.02 -10.54 6.69
N GLY A 41 -10.33 -10.19 7.77
CA GLY A 41 -9.32 -11.04 8.41
C GLY A 41 -7.95 -11.00 7.75
N ALA A 42 -7.66 -9.99 6.91
CA ALA A 42 -6.31 -9.72 6.45
C ALA A 42 -5.35 -9.51 7.63
N ARG A 43 -4.12 -9.98 7.50
CA ARG A 43 -3.10 -9.87 8.54
C ARG A 43 -1.82 -9.29 7.94
N PRO A 44 -1.55 -7.97 8.12
CA PRO A 44 -0.29 -7.36 7.72
C PRO A 44 0.94 -8.04 8.34
N GLY A 45 0.76 -8.75 9.47
CA GLY A 45 1.79 -9.60 10.07
C GLY A 45 2.34 -10.66 9.12
N ASN A 46 1.55 -11.16 8.16
CA ASN A 46 2.00 -12.18 7.21
C ASN A 46 3.16 -11.69 6.34
N ILE A 47 3.10 -10.43 5.88
CA ILE A 47 4.20 -9.84 5.09
C ILE A 47 5.35 -9.40 5.99
N LEU A 48 5.05 -8.85 7.17
CA LEU A 48 6.07 -8.38 8.14
C LEU A 48 6.91 -9.51 8.74
N GLN A 49 6.38 -10.74 8.78
CA GLN A 49 7.04 -11.92 9.36
C GLN A 49 7.55 -12.88 8.29
N PHE A 50 7.48 -12.51 7.00
CA PHE A 50 7.79 -13.41 5.90
C PHE A 50 9.21 -14.00 5.97
N GLU A 51 10.21 -13.19 6.36
CA GLU A 51 11.59 -13.66 6.55
C GLU A 51 11.76 -14.66 7.70
N GLN A 52 10.85 -14.68 8.68
CA GLN A 52 10.87 -15.65 9.78
C GLN A 52 10.44 -17.03 9.29
N ASP A 53 9.46 -17.07 8.37
CA ASP A 53 8.93 -18.30 7.79
C ASP A 53 9.79 -18.80 6.62
N PHE A 54 10.46 -17.89 5.91
CA PHE A 54 11.36 -18.18 4.79
C PHE A 54 12.75 -17.56 5.05
N PRO A 55 13.63 -18.21 5.84
CA PRO A 55 14.91 -17.61 6.29
C PRO A 55 15.91 -17.28 5.19
N GLN A 56 15.74 -17.84 3.99
CA GLN A 56 16.58 -17.57 2.81
C GLN A 56 15.98 -16.47 1.91
N THR A 57 14.98 -15.73 2.40
CA THR A 57 14.34 -14.65 1.65
C THR A 57 15.34 -13.56 1.32
N ARG A 58 15.31 -13.12 0.06
CA ARG A 58 15.93 -11.87 -0.36
C ARG A 58 14.88 -10.76 -0.32
N ILE A 59 15.05 -9.78 0.55
CA ILE A 59 14.25 -8.55 0.52
C ILE A 59 14.76 -7.63 -0.58
N VAL A 60 13.81 -7.05 -1.32
CA VAL A 60 14.05 -5.96 -2.27
C VAL A 60 13.05 -4.85 -1.94
N SER A 61 13.55 -3.71 -1.47
CA SER A 61 12.73 -2.51 -1.25
C SER A 61 12.64 -1.68 -2.52
N LEU A 62 11.45 -1.15 -2.81
CA LEU A 62 11.17 -0.30 -3.97
C LEU A 62 10.63 1.05 -3.48
N ASP A 63 11.53 1.93 -3.08
CA ASP A 63 11.16 3.18 -2.40
C ASP A 63 10.88 4.34 -3.38
N GLN A 64 11.21 4.17 -4.67
CA GLN A 64 10.96 5.17 -5.69
C GLN A 64 9.52 5.06 -6.24
N ASN A 65 8.73 6.10 -6.02
CA ASN A 65 7.41 6.28 -6.61
C ASN A 65 7.54 6.87 -8.03
N PHE A 66 7.10 6.12 -9.02
CA PHE A 66 7.07 6.54 -10.43
C PHE A 66 5.71 7.10 -10.88
N ARG A 67 4.69 7.06 -10.02
CA ARG A 67 3.30 7.39 -10.37
C ARG A 67 2.92 8.85 -10.12
N SER A 68 3.33 9.39 -8.98
CA SER A 68 2.79 10.63 -8.40
C SER A 68 3.80 11.77 -8.41
N THR A 69 3.32 13.01 -8.32
CA THR A 69 4.17 14.21 -8.22
C THR A 69 4.77 14.34 -6.81
N GLY A 70 5.82 15.17 -6.68
CA GLY A 70 6.49 15.42 -5.39
C GLY A 70 5.52 15.83 -4.29
N SER A 71 4.60 16.75 -4.56
CA SER A 71 3.63 17.23 -3.59
C SER A 71 2.63 16.16 -3.13
N ILE A 72 2.24 15.23 -4.03
CA ILE A 72 1.35 14.11 -3.67
C ILE A 72 2.10 13.11 -2.79
N VAL A 73 3.33 12.73 -3.18
CA VAL A 73 4.16 11.79 -2.39
C VAL A 73 4.45 12.36 -1.01
N ALA A 74 4.82 13.64 -0.92
CA ALA A 74 5.08 14.31 0.36
C ALA A 74 3.83 14.37 1.26
N CYS A 75 2.64 14.57 0.69
CA CYS A 75 1.38 14.55 1.44
C CYS A 75 1.08 13.15 1.98
N ALA A 76 1.21 12.12 1.14
CA ALA A 76 1.01 10.72 1.52
C ALA A 76 1.98 10.28 2.63
N GLU A 77 3.28 10.58 2.48
CA GLU A 77 4.32 10.29 3.47
C GLU A 77 4.02 10.95 4.83
N ARG A 78 3.58 12.21 4.81
CA ARG A 78 3.19 12.92 6.03
C ARG A 78 2.01 12.25 6.72
N LEU A 79 0.97 11.84 5.98
CA LEU A 79 -0.19 11.15 6.53
C LEU A 79 0.21 9.82 7.19
N ILE A 80 0.97 8.98 6.48
CA ILE A 80 1.34 7.65 6.98
C ILE A 80 2.33 7.71 8.15
N SER A 81 3.06 8.81 8.32
CA SER A 81 3.99 9.01 9.45
C SER A 81 3.32 8.96 10.84
N HIS A 82 1.99 9.15 10.89
CA HIS A 82 1.22 9.03 12.13
C HIS A 82 0.99 7.58 12.58
N ASN A 83 1.20 6.57 11.71
CA ASN A 83 1.04 5.16 12.06
C ASN A 83 2.23 4.65 12.90
N GLN A 84 1.94 3.98 14.02
CA GLN A 84 2.98 3.53 14.97
C GLN A 84 3.62 2.18 14.61
N ARG A 85 2.86 1.25 14.00
CA ARG A 85 3.30 -0.12 13.70
C ARG A 85 3.46 -0.31 12.19
N ARG A 86 4.56 0.21 11.63
CA ARG A 86 4.90 0.10 10.20
C ARG A 86 6.37 -0.21 9.98
N HIS A 87 6.68 -0.71 8.78
CA HIS A 87 8.04 -0.74 8.27
C HIS A 87 8.40 0.67 7.77
N ARG A 88 9.52 1.24 8.22
CA ARG A 88 9.86 2.65 7.93
C ARG A 88 10.75 2.76 6.70
N ASN A 89 10.15 2.67 5.51
CA ASN A 89 10.81 3.01 4.26
C ASN A 89 10.09 4.21 3.63
N PRO A 90 10.67 5.43 3.69
CA PRO A 90 10.03 6.60 3.12
C PRO A 90 10.06 6.55 1.58
N LEU A 91 8.93 6.80 0.95
CA LEU A 91 8.85 6.93 -0.51
C LEU A 91 9.45 8.26 -0.99
N PHE A 92 10.07 8.24 -2.16
CA PHE A 92 10.53 9.44 -2.87
C PHE A 92 10.15 9.38 -4.35
N THR A 93 10.23 10.50 -5.07
CA THR A 93 9.98 10.54 -6.52
C THR A 93 10.93 11.51 -7.23
N HIS A 94 11.23 11.22 -8.50
CA HIS A 94 11.91 12.15 -9.42
C HIS A 94 10.95 12.89 -10.34
N ASN A 95 9.64 12.67 -10.19
CA ASN A 95 8.63 13.43 -10.91
C ASN A 95 8.67 14.90 -10.46
N PRO A 96 8.18 15.84 -11.29
CA PRO A 96 8.04 17.23 -10.89
C PRO A 96 7.20 17.36 -9.62
N GLU A 97 7.38 18.48 -8.89
CA GLU A 97 6.66 18.74 -7.65
C GLU A 97 5.13 18.73 -7.84
N GLY A 98 4.66 19.27 -8.97
CA GLY A 98 3.23 19.36 -9.29
C GLY A 98 2.47 20.35 -8.41
N SER A 99 1.16 20.41 -8.59
CA SER A 99 0.29 21.19 -7.70
C SER A 99 0.05 20.43 -6.39
N PRO A 100 -0.04 21.12 -5.25
CA PRO A 100 -0.41 20.47 -3.99
C PRO A 100 -1.84 19.93 -4.05
N PRO A 101 -2.15 18.84 -3.32
CA PRO A 101 -3.53 18.38 -3.16
C PRO A 101 -4.44 19.48 -2.61
N GLY A 102 -5.55 19.76 -3.30
CA GLY A 102 -6.55 20.74 -2.88
C GLY A 102 -7.59 20.12 -1.93
N LEU A 103 -8.17 20.95 -1.05
CA LEU A 103 -9.32 20.61 -0.22
C LEU A 103 -10.44 21.61 -0.51
N THR A 104 -11.60 21.11 -0.93
CA THR A 104 -12.81 21.93 -1.11
C THR A 104 -13.89 21.42 -0.19
N VAL A 105 -14.51 22.33 0.56
CA VAL A 105 -15.61 22.01 1.47
C VAL A 105 -16.89 22.49 0.83
N VAL A 106 -17.88 21.61 0.77
CA VAL A 106 -19.21 21.86 0.22
C VAL A 106 -20.28 21.62 1.29
N SER A 107 -21.49 22.09 1.04
CA SER A 107 -22.58 22.07 2.02
C SER A 107 -23.18 20.67 2.26
N ASN A 108 -23.22 19.82 1.24
CA ASN A 108 -23.80 18.48 1.29
C ASN A 108 -23.26 17.59 0.14
N ALA A 109 -23.68 16.33 0.12
CA ALA A 109 -23.23 15.34 -0.86
C ALA A 109 -23.70 15.68 -2.30
N GLU A 110 -24.89 16.28 -2.45
CA GLU A 110 -25.40 16.69 -3.75
C GLU A 110 -24.53 17.81 -4.36
N ALA A 111 -24.14 18.80 -3.57
CA ALA A 111 -23.24 19.87 -3.98
C ALA A 111 -21.83 19.34 -4.31
N GLU A 112 -21.34 18.32 -3.60
CA GLU A 112 -20.09 17.64 -3.95
C GLU A 112 -20.18 16.99 -5.33
N ALA A 113 -21.26 16.25 -5.58
CA ALA A 113 -21.49 15.55 -6.84
C ALA A 113 -21.58 16.53 -8.02
N GLU A 114 -22.32 17.63 -7.87
CA GLU A 114 -22.43 18.67 -8.89
C GLU A 114 -21.09 19.36 -9.16
N LEU A 115 -20.34 19.71 -8.11
CA LEU A 115 -19.01 20.30 -8.23
C LEU A 115 -18.08 19.38 -9.04
N LEU A 116 -17.98 18.10 -8.66
CA LEU A 116 -17.13 17.13 -9.35
C LEU A 116 -17.55 16.91 -10.80
N ALA A 117 -18.86 16.80 -11.07
CA ALA A 117 -19.37 16.67 -12.43
C ALA A 117 -19.01 17.88 -13.29
N SER A 118 -19.11 19.09 -12.75
CA SER A 118 -18.76 20.33 -13.46
C SER A 118 -17.26 20.44 -13.75
N GLN A 119 -16.39 19.99 -12.83
CA GLN A 119 -14.94 20.01 -13.00
C GLN A 119 -14.46 19.05 -14.09
N ILE A 120 -15.13 17.91 -14.26
CA ILE A 120 -14.78 16.91 -15.30
C ILE A 120 -15.31 17.33 -16.67
N ALA A 121 -16.45 18.02 -16.73
CA ALA A 121 -17.08 18.45 -17.98
C ALA A 121 -16.40 19.67 -18.63
N ALA A 122 -15.58 20.41 -17.89
CA ALA A 122 -14.81 21.56 -18.35
C ALA A 122 -13.52 21.13 -19.07
#